data_AF-K8WTU9-F1
#
_entry.id   AF-K8WTU9-F1
#
_cell.length_a   1.000
_cell.length_b   1.000
_cell.length_c   1.000
_cell.angle_alpha   90.00
_cell.angle_beta   90.00
_cell.angle_gamma   90.00
#
_symmetry.space_group_name_H-M   'P 1'
#
loop_
_entity.id
_entity.type
_entity.pdbx_description
1 polymer ?
#
loop_
_entity_poly.entity_id
_entity_poly.type
_entity_poly.pdbx_seq_one_letter_code
_entity_poly.pdbx_strand_id
1 'polypeptide(L)'
;MKDFNVFEPCNFGWIELFLFFIISFLLFIFTYKINRLIAKKGGYLLEVFGVIIALSIGVVYFLTFSVGKDFFIGRFFIRCGNENIICYSSFVFSFAYLFLFPIKKNKKNKY
;
A
#
# COMPACT_ATOMS: atom_id res chain seq x y z
N MET A 1 -19.98 23.06 -20.41
CA MET A 1 -20.89 21.97 -19.97
C MET A 1 -20.30 20.68 -20.49
N LYS A 2 -19.94 19.74 -19.61
CA LYS A 2 -19.51 18.39 -20.01
C LYS A 2 -20.76 17.53 -20.06
N ASP A 3 -20.99 16.89 -21.19
CA ASP A 3 -22.11 15.98 -21.38
C ASP A 3 -22.09 14.89 -20.32
N PHE A 4 -23.09 14.92 -19.44
CA PHE A 4 -23.37 13.81 -18.54
C PHE A 4 -23.92 12.68 -19.41
N ASN A 5 -23.06 11.74 -19.80
CA ASN A 5 -23.49 10.43 -20.25
C ASN A 5 -24.08 9.68 -19.05
N VAL A 6 -25.37 9.91 -18.78
CA VAL A 6 -26.14 9.36 -17.65
C VAL A 6 -26.36 7.84 -17.75
N PHE A 7 -25.95 7.19 -18.86
CA PHE A 7 -26.28 5.78 -19.14
C PHE A 7 -25.10 4.89 -19.56
N GLU A 8 -23.85 5.23 -19.21
CA GLU A 8 -22.85 4.17 -19.15
C GLU A 8 -23.09 3.39 -17.85
N PRO A 9 -23.42 2.08 -17.90
CA PRO A 9 -23.46 1.27 -16.68
C PRO A 9 -22.05 1.30 -16.08
N CYS A 10 -21.89 2.13 -15.05
CA CYS A 10 -20.65 2.26 -14.30
C CYS A 10 -20.37 0.90 -13.65
N ASN A 11 -19.59 0.07 -14.34
CA ASN A 11 -19.23 -1.25 -13.86
C ASN A 11 -18.42 -1.09 -12.58
N PHE A 12 -18.88 -1.72 -11.51
CA PHE A 12 -18.25 -1.62 -10.19
C PHE A 12 -16.80 -2.11 -10.22
N GLY A 13 -16.45 -3.08 -11.07
CA GLY A 13 -15.09 -3.60 -11.15
C GLY A 13 -14.71 -4.45 -9.94
N TRP A 14 -15.54 -5.45 -9.63
CA TRP A 14 -15.32 -6.39 -8.52
C TRP A 14 -14.01 -7.17 -8.65
N ILE A 15 -13.63 -7.54 -9.88
CA ILE A 15 -12.41 -8.30 -10.16
C ILE A 15 -11.19 -7.44 -9.83
N GLU A 16 -11.18 -6.18 -10.27
CA GLU A 16 -10.13 -5.21 -9.99
C GLU A 16 -10.00 -4.92 -8.50
N LEU A 17 -11.13 -4.79 -7.80
CA LEU A 17 -11.16 -4.62 -6.35
C LEU A 17 -10.52 -5.84 -5.65
N PHE A 18 -10.90 -7.06 -6.04
CA PHE A 18 -10.38 -8.28 -5.43
C PHE A 18 -8.88 -8.44 -5.70
N LEU A 19 -8.43 -8.16 -6.93
CA LEU A 19 -7.03 -8.15 -7.31
C LEU A 19 -6.22 -7.12 -6.51
N PHE A 20 -6.75 -5.91 -6.32
CA PHE A 20 -6.12 -4.86 -5.53
C PHE A 20 -5.83 -5.33 -4.10
N PHE A 21 -6.81 -5.96 -3.45
CA PHE A 21 -6.63 -6.48 -2.08
C PHE A 21 -5.66 -7.66 -2.03
N ILE A 22 -5.73 -8.60 -2.96
CA ILE A 22 -4.78 -9.74 -3.02
C ILE A 22 -3.35 -9.21 -3.17
N ILE A 23 -3.12 -8.31 -4.13
CA ILE A 23 -1.79 -7.75 -4.38
C ILE A 23 -1.29 -6.99 -3.16
N SER A 24 -2.15 -6.15 -2.56
CA SER A 24 -1.80 -5.39 -1.37
C SER A 24 -1.44 -6.28 -0.18
N PHE A 25 -2.20 -7.37 0.03
CA PHE A 25 -1.92 -8.34 1.07
C PHE A 25 -0.59 -9.08 0.84
N LEU A 26 -0.33 -9.53 -0.39
CA LEU A 26 0.93 -10.17 -0.75
C LEU A 26 2.13 -9.23 -0.56
N LEU A 27 1.99 -7.97 -0.98
CA LEU A 27 3.02 -6.95 -0.86
C LEU A 27 3.31 -6.62 0.61
N PHE A 28 2.27 -6.62 1.45
CA PHE A 28 2.40 -6.41 2.89
C PHE A 28 3.17 -7.55 3.56
N ILE A 29 2.80 -8.81 3.29
CA ILE A 29 3.51 -9.99 3.80
C ILE A 29 4.97 -10.01 3.34
N PHE A 30 5.19 -9.70 2.07
CA PHE A 30 6.53 -9.66 1.49
C PHE A 30 7.41 -8.63 2.20
N THR A 31 6.91 -7.40 2.35
CA THR A 31 7.62 -6.31 3.03
C THR A 31 7.88 -6.66 4.50
N TYR A 32 6.89 -7.23 5.19
CA TYR A 32 7.05 -7.70 6.57
C TYR A 32 8.16 -8.75 6.69
N LYS A 33 8.20 -9.74 5.80
CA LYS A 33 9.26 -10.76 5.79
C LYS A 33 10.64 -10.15 5.55
N ILE A 34 10.76 -9.24 4.59
CA ILE A 34 12.02 -8.54 4.31
C ILE A 34 12.49 -7.74 5.54
N ASN A 35 11.63 -6.90 6.10
CA ASN A 35 11.98 -6.07 7.25
C ASN A 35 12.33 -6.92 8.48
N ARG A 36 11.67 -8.07 8.66
CA ARG A 36 12.02 -9.04 9.70
C ARG A 36 13.38 -9.69 9.46
N LEU A 37 13.74 -9.99 8.21
CA LEU A 37 15.07 -10.54 7.88
C LEU A 37 16.18 -9.50 8.07
N ILE A 38 15.92 -8.25 7.68
CA ILE A 38 16.80 -7.10 7.90
C ILE A 38 17.06 -6.91 9.40
N ALA A 39 15.99 -6.87 10.21
CA ALA A 39 16.10 -6.72 11.66
C ALA A 39 16.89 -7.85 12.33
N LYS A 40 16.87 -9.07 11.76
CA LYS A 40 17.67 -10.21 12.25
C LYS A 40 19.15 -10.10 11.89
N LYS A 41 19.49 -9.69 10.66
CA LYS A 41 20.89 -9.50 10.24
C LYS A 41 21.54 -8.35 11.02
N GLY A 42 20.74 -7.32 11.32
CA GLY A 42 21.20 -6.12 12.00
C GLY A 42 22.11 -5.28 11.11
N GLY A 43 22.26 -4.01 11.48
CA GLY A 43 23.12 -3.06 10.78
C GLY A 43 22.31 -1.85 10.33
N TYR A 44 22.78 -0.68 10.72
CA TYR A 44 22.06 0.58 10.52
C TYR A 44 21.67 0.81 9.06
N LEU A 45 22.58 0.57 8.12
CA LEU A 45 22.31 0.75 6.69
C LEU A 45 21.19 -0.18 6.18
N LEU A 46 21.18 -1.45 6.59
CA LEU A 46 20.14 -2.40 6.19
C LEU A 46 18.78 -2.01 6.78
N GLU A 47 18.74 -1.54 8.02
CA GLU A 47 17.53 -1.03 8.67
C GLU A 47 16.98 0.19 7.92
N VAL A 48 17.85 1.14 7.53
CA VAL A 48 17.48 2.29 6.69
C VAL A 48 16.89 1.83 5.35
N PHE A 49 17.49 0.84 4.68
CA PHE A 49 16.90 0.28 3.46
C PHE A 49 15.50 -0.30 3.68
N GLY A 50 15.28 -1.04 4.78
CA GLY A 50 13.96 -1.58 5.12
C GLY A 50 12.90 -0.50 5.37
N VAL A 51 13.30 0.61 5.99
CA VAL A 51 12.46 1.80 6.19
C VAL A 51 12.13 2.46 4.85
N ILE A 52 13.13 2.67 3.99
CA ILE A 52 12.93 3.27 2.66
C ILE A 52 11.95 2.44 1.82
N ILE A 53 12.07 1.10 1.82
CA ILE A 53 11.14 0.23 1.10
C ILE A 53 9.70 0.40 1.63
N ALA A 54 9.50 0.32 2.94
CA ALA A 54 8.18 0.46 3.54
C ALA A 54 7.56 1.85 3.28
N LEU A 55 8.35 2.91 3.39
CA LEU A 55 7.91 4.28 3.09
C LEU A 55 7.56 4.46 1.61
N SER A 56 8.40 3.96 0.70
CA SER A 56 8.17 4.10 -0.74
C SER A 56 6.84 3.47 -1.15
N ILE A 57 6.56 2.28 -0.61
CA ILE A 57 5.28 1.59 -0.83
C ILE A 57 4.11 2.38 -0.20
N GLY A 58 4.27 2.84 1.05
CA GLY A 58 3.26 3.67 1.71
C GLY A 58 2.93 4.94 0.92
N VAL A 59 3.92 5.59 0.33
CA VAL A 59 3.75 6.78 -0.53
C VAL A 59 2.97 6.42 -1.79
N VAL A 60 3.22 5.27 -2.43
CA VAL A 60 2.46 4.82 -3.61
C VAL A 60 0.97 4.64 -3.25
N TYR A 61 0.67 4.05 -2.09
CA TYR A 61 -0.71 3.96 -1.61
C TYR A 61 -1.31 5.33 -1.30
N PHE A 62 -0.55 6.24 -0.68
CA PHE A 62 -1.02 7.59 -0.41
C PHE A 62 -1.31 8.39 -1.70
N LEU A 63 -0.46 8.24 -2.72
CA LEU A 63 -0.70 8.83 -4.05
C LEU A 63 -1.94 8.22 -4.72
N THR A 64 -2.17 6.92 -4.55
CA THR A 64 -3.37 6.25 -5.05
C THR A 64 -4.62 6.80 -4.37
N PHE A 65 -4.57 7.09 -3.07
CA PHE A 65 -5.64 7.77 -2.34
C PHE A 65 -5.86 9.22 -2.81
N SER A 66 -4.78 9.99 -2.99
CA SER A 66 -4.87 11.42 -3.31
C SER A 66 -5.23 11.72 -4.76
N VAL A 67 -4.74 10.92 -5.70
CA VAL A 67 -4.88 11.15 -7.15
C VAL A 67 -5.90 10.19 -7.77
N GLY A 68 -6.21 9.08 -7.10
CA GLY A 68 -7.21 8.12 -7.56
C GLY A 68 -6.85 7.53 -8.92
N LYS A 69 -7.84 7.49 -9.82
CA LYS A 69 -7.73 6.92 -11.17
C LYS A 69 -6.73 7.62 -12.09
N ASP A 70 -6.37 8.87 -11.79
CA ASP A 70 -5.44 9.64 -12.63
C ASP A 70 -3.98 9.22 -12.39
N PHE A 71 -3.73 8.46 -11.33
CA PHE A 71 -2.44 7.83 -11.08
C PHE A 71 -2.26 6.57 -11.94
N PHE A 72 -1.06 6.35 -12.48
CA PHE A 72 -0.78 5.23 -13.39
C PHE A 72 -1.19 3.87 -12.79
N ILE A 73 -0.85 3.62 -11.53
CA ILE A 73 -1.23 2.38 -10.81
C ILE A 73 -2.72 2.39 -10.46
N GLY A 74 -3.26 3.55 -10.06
CA GLY A 74 -4.69 3.72 -9.77
C GLY A 74 -5.57 3.35 -10.95
N ARG A 75 -5.17 3.72 -12.18
CA ARG A 75 -5.91 3.41 -13.41
C ARG A 75 -6.10 1.90 -13.68
N PHE A 76 -5.23 1.04 -13.16
CA PHE A 76 -5.37 -0.41 -13.34
C PHE A 76 -6.45 -1.03 -12.45
N PHE A 77 -6.74 -0.42 -11.30
CA PHE A 77 -7.64 -0.99 -10.29
C PHE A 77 -8.92 -0.18 -10.08
N ILE A 78 -8.84 1.14 -10.27
CA ILE A 78 -9.92 2.07 -10.00
C ILE A 78 -10.86 2.15 -11.21
N ARG A 79 -12.09 1.71 -10.99
CA ARG A 79 -13.27 1.96 -11.82
C ARG A 79 -14.22 2.90 -11.08
N CYS A 80 -15.13 3.48 -11.85
CA CYS A 80 -16.12 4.45 -11.36
C CYS A 80 -16.91 3.94 -10.13
N GLY A 81 -17.20 2.63 -10.01
CA GLY A 81 -17.96 2.12 -8.87
C GLY A 81 -17.13 1.71 -7.64
N ASN A 82 -15.84 1.40 -7.79
CA ASN A 82 -14.98 0.94 -6.68
C ASN A 82 -13.97 2.01 -6.20
N GLU A 83 -13.95 3.19 -6.83
CA GLU A 83 -12.98 4.27 -6.58
C GLU A 83 -12.87 4.63 -5.10
N ASN A 84 -13.99 4.92 -4.44
CA ASN A 84 -13.98 5.29 -3.03
C ASN A 84 -13.37 4.19 -2.15
N ILE A 85 -13.72 2.93 -2.41
CA ILE A 85 -13.23 1.80 -1.61
C ILE A 85 -11.72 1.66 -1.76
N ILE A 86 -11.21 1.72 -2.99
CA ILE A 86 -9.78 1.59 -3.26
C ILE A 86 -9.02 2.78 -2.69
N CYS A 87 -9.52 4.01 -2.84
CA CYS A 87 -8.90 5.20 -2.28
C CYS A 87 -8.80 5.12 -0.76
N TYR A 88 -9.92 4.90 -0.05
CA TYR A 88 -9.89 4.82 1.42
C TYR A 88 -9.08 3.61 1.92
N SER A 89 -9.13 2.48 1.23
CA SER A 89 -8.28 1.33 1.56
C SER A 89 -6.80 1.65 1.37
N SER A 90 -6.44 2.37 0.30
CA SER A 90 -5.07 2.81 0.06
C SER A 90 -4.58 3.75 1.17
N PHE A 91 -5.43 4.65 1.65
CA PHE A 91 -5.11 5.47 2.82
C PHE A 91 -4.79 4.60 4.04
N VAL A 92 -5.64 3.64 4.39
CA VAL A 92 -5.40 2.71 5.50
C VAL A 92 -4.09 1.93 5.31
N PHE A 93 -3.84 1.42 4.10
CA PHE A 93 -2.58 0.73 3.80
C PHE A 93 -1.37 1.64 3.97
N SER A 94 -1.41 2.90 3.55
CA SER A 94 -0.27 3.82 3.71
C SER A 94 0.17 3.96 5.17
N PHE A 95 -0.78 3.97 6.12
CA PHE A 95 -0.46 3.97 7.55
C PHE A 95 -0.04 2.58 8.05
N ALA A 96 -0.64 1.52 7.54
CA ALA A 96 -0.26 0.14 7.89
C ALA A 96 1.22 -0.12 7.63
N TYR A 97 1.78 0.43 6.55
CA TYR A 97 3.21 0.30 6.22
C TYR A 97 4.15 0.99 7.20
N LEU A 98 3.70 2.01 7.96
CA LEU A 98 4.50 2.64 9.01
C LEU A 98 4.76 1.67 10.18
N PHE A 99 3.86 0.71 10.43
CA PHE A 99 4.04 -0.30 11.46
C PHE A 99 4.99 -1.43 11.06
N LEU A 100 5.40 -1.49 9.79
CA LEU A 100 6.32 -2.51 9.28
C LEU A 100 7.79 -2.14 9.45
N PHE A 101 8.10 -1.02 10.11
CA PHE A 101 9.49 -0.61 10.32
C PHE A 101 10.28 -1.67 11.09
N PRO A 102 11.55 -1.92 10.71
CA PRO A 102 12.41 -2.88 11.39
C PRO A 102 12.77 -2.34 12.79
N ILE A 103 11.92 -2.59 13.78
CA ILE A 103 12.23 -2.27 15.17
C ILE A 103 13.11 -3.38 15.71
N LYS A 104 14.39 -3.07 15.89
CA LYS A 104 15.30 -3.93 16.63
C LYS A 104 14.75 -4.05 18.06
N LYS A 105 14.25 -5.23 18.43
CA LYS A 105 14.00 -5.53 19.85
C LYS A 105 15.36 -5.50 20.53
N ASN A 106 15.69 -4.39 21.17
CA ASN A 106 16.80 -4.35 22.11
C ASN A 106 16.55 -5.49 23.09
N LYS A 107 17.36 -6.55 23.00
CA LYS A 107 17.51 -7.49 24.10
C LYS A 107 18.00 -6.61 25.25
N LYS A 108 17.09 -6.23 26.15
CA LYS A 108 17.49 -5.69 27.45
C LYS A 108 18.41 -6.77 28.01
N ASN A 109 19.71 -6.47 28.07
CA ASN A 109 20.66 -7.28 28.82
C ASN A 109 20.11 -7.32 30.24
N LYS A 110 19.56 -8.47 30.64
CA LYS A 110 19.38 -8.81 32.04
C LYS A 110 20.80 -9.00 32.57
N TYR A 111 21.33 -7.95 33.19
CA TYR A 111 22.36 -8.08 34.21
C TYR A 111 21.68 -8.47 35.52
#